data_AF-A0A7X6CV87-F1
#
_entry.id   AF-A0A7X6CV87-F1
#
_cell.length_a   1.000
_cell.length_b   1.000
_cell.length_c   1.000
_cell.angle_alpha   90.00
_cell.angle_beta   90.00
_cell.angle_gamma   90.00
#
_symmetry.space_group_name_H-M   'P 1'
#
loop_
_entity.id
_entity.type
_entity.pdbx_description
1 polymer ?
#
loop_
_entity_poly.entity_id
_entity_poly.type
_entity_poly.pdbx_seq_one_letter_code
_entity_poly.pdbx_strand_id
1 'polypeptide(L)'
;MAWPQLSEPQAAAARSLRQRLKAVRRLVVKVGTSTVTHPNGAMDLLNIERLCRTLADLQSQGRQVILVSSGAIAVGMNRLRERKRPREIPEKQAYAAIGQAILINGYNRIMAEYGQISAQVLLTRDDTDNPEALRNIRNTFMTLLDKGVIPIVNENDTVSTHEVFHNGTFGDNDKLSAIVARILEADLLVLMSDIDGLYSCDPHKYGSEACLINYVPEVNREVDKLGGEAGSLGTGGMKTKLAAARIAGAAGIPTVITQGHRPGDLDLILGGETIGTLFAPPSLPSGESTPETPED
;
A
#
# COMPACT_ATOMS: atom_id res chain seq x y z
N MET A 1 -23.15 1.70 15.34
CA MET A 1 -24.03 2.42 14.38
C MET A 1 -23.87 1.75 13.03
N ALA A 2 -24.98 1.43 12.35
CA ALA A 2 -24.91 0.83 11.02
C ALA A 2 -24.25 1.81 10.03
N TRP A 3 -23.31 1.34 9.22
CA TRP A 3 -22.79 2.13 8.11
C TRP A 3 -23.95 2.43 7.14
N PRO A 4 -24.17 3.69 6.73
CA PRO A 4 -25.29 4.03 5.88
C PRO A 4 -25.24 3.22 4.58
N GLN A 5 -26.40 2.72 4.15
CA GLN A 5 -26.51 2.09 2.84
C GLN A 5 -26.19 3.13 1.77
N LEU A 6 -25.44 2.69 0.74
CA LEU A 6 -25.13 3.54 -0.40
C LEU A 6 -26.43 3.99 -1.06
N SER A 7 -26.54 5.29 -1.37
CA SER A 7 -27.62 5.76 -2.24
C SER A 7 -27.47 5.12 -3.63
N GLU A 8 -28.55 5.06 -4.41
CA GLU A 8 -28.50 4.51 -5.77
C GLU A 8 -27.42 5.17 -6.66
N PRO A 9 -27.23 6.51 -6.64
CA PRO A 9 -26.11 7.15 -7.33
C PRO A 9 -24.73 6.67 -6.84
N GLN A 10 -24.55 6.49 -5.52
CA GLN A 10 -23.29 6.00 -4.96
C GLN A 10 -23.02 4.55 -5.35
N ALA A 11 -24.05 3.69 -5.35
CA ALA A 11 -23.94 2.30 -5.80
C ALA A 11 -23.63 2.22 -7.31
N ALA A 12 -24.22 3.09 -8.14
CA ALA A 12 -23.90 3.21 -9.54
C ALA A 12 -22.44 3.67 -9.77
N ALA A 13 -21.98 4.68 -9.00
CA ALA A 13 -20.60 5.15 -9.04
C ALA A 13 -19.61 4.05 -8.63
N ALA A 14 -19.92 3.28 -7.58
CA ALA A 14 -19.12 2.14 -7.14
C ALA A 14 -18.96 1.09 -8.25
N ARG A 15 -20.07 0.69 -8.88
CA ARG A 15 -20.05 -0.26 -10.02
C ARG A 15 -19.24 0.28 -11.19
N SER A 16 -19.42 1.56 -11.54
CA SER A 16 -18.66 2.20 -12.62
C SER A 16 -17.16 2.23 -12.33
N LEU A 17 -16.75 2.63 -11.12
CA LEU A 17 -15.34 2.62 -10.74
C LEU A 17 -14.75 1.20 -10.75
N ARG A 18 -15.47 0.19 -10.26
CA ARG A 18 -15.04 -1.22 -10.34
C ARG A 18 -14.84 -1.67 -11.80
N GLN A 19 -15.74 -1.30 -12.72
CA GLN A 19 -15.55 -1.61 -14.14
C GLN A 19 -14.31 -0.92 -14.74
N ARG A 20 -14.00 0.32 -14.31
CA ARG A 20 -12.78 1.01 -14.73
C ARG A 20 -11.50 0.33 -14.25
N LEU A 21 -11.53 -0.45 -13.16
CA LEU A 21 -10.34 -1.18 -12.68
C LEU A 21 -9.82 -2.20 -13.71
N LYS A 22 -10.68 -2.70 -14.61
CA LYS A 22 -10.27 -3.58 -15.72
C LYS A 22 -9.24 -2.95 -16.64
N ALA A 23 -9.31 -1.62 -16.80
CA ALA A 23 -8.43 -0.85 -17.67
C ALA A 23 -7.17 -0.33 -16.96
N VAL A 24 -6.95 -0.66 -15.68
CA VAL A 24 -5.70 -0.33 -14.96
C VAL A 24 -4.51 -0.82 -15.79
N ARG A 25 -3.50 0.01 -15.96
CA ARG A 25 -2.23 -0.35 -16.60
C ARG A 25 -1.09 -0.31 -15.61
N ARG A 26 -1.08 0.66 -14.69
CA ARG A 26 -0.07 0.79 -13.64
C ARG A 26 -0.67 0.58 -12.26
N LEU A 27 -0.14 -0.41 -11.55
CA LEU A 27 -0.61 -0.87 -10.25
C LEU A 27 0.50 -0.73 -9.21
N VAL A 28 0.19 -0.08 -8.09
CA VAL A 28 1.02 -0.14 -6.89
C VAL A 28 0.36 -1.09 -5.88
N VAL A 29 1.07 -2.15 -5.50
CA VAL A 29 0.65 -3.09 -4.46
C VAL A 29 1.51 -2.89 -3.24
N LYS A 30 0.89 -2.66 -2.08
CA LYS A 30 1.59 -2.57 -0.80
C LYS A 30 1.26 -3.78 0.05
N VAL A 31 2.28 -4.41 0.62
CA VAL A 31 2.13 -5.51 1.60
C VAL A 31 2.72 -5.12 2.94
N GLY A 32 2.03 -5.47 4.03
CA GLY A 32 2.51 -5.23 5.39
C GLY A 32 3.44 -6.30 5.92
N THR A 33 4.08 -6.03 7.07
CA THR A 33 4.95 -7.01 7.76
C THR A 33 4.21 -8.33 8.02
N SER A 34 2.94 -8.28 8.44
CA SER A 34 2.12 -9.47 8.69
C SER A 34 1.79 -10.29 7.43
N THR A 35 1.96 -9.72 6.24
CA THR A 35 1.75 -10.41 4.96
C THR A 35 3.01 -11.14 4.48
N VAL A 36 4.19 -10.68 4.91
CA VAL A 36 5.48 -11.21 4.43
C VAL A 36 6.26 -11.95 5.52
N THR A 37 5.77 -11.94 6.76
CA THR A 37 6.37 -12.64 7.89
C THR A 37 5.33 -13.36 8.72
N HIS A 38 5.73 -14.48 9.32
CA HIS A 38 5.01 -15.11 10.42
C HIS A 38 5.16 -14.28 11.71
N PRO A 39 4.35 -14.52 12.76
CA PRO A 39 4.42 -13.77 14.01
C PRO A 39 5.79 -13.79 14.71
N ASN A 40 6.63 -14.80 14.42
CA ASN A 40 8.01 -14.90 14.94
C ASN A 40 9.04 -14.08 14.12
N GLY A 41 8.60 -13.33 13.09
CA GLY A 41 9.43 -12.55 12.19
C GLY A 41 10.12 -13.33 11.08
N ALA A 42 9.97 -14.66 11.03
CA ALA A 42 10.46 -15.45 9.90
C ALA A 42 9.67 -15.10 8.64
N MET A 43 10.33 -15.08 7.48
CA MET A 43 9.64 -14.81 6.22
C MET A 43 8.58 -15.87 5.95
N ASP A 44 7.38 -15.42 5.58
CA ASP A 44 6.31 -16.29 5.11
C ASP A 44 6.55 -16.59 3.63
N LEU A 45 7.42 -17.57 3.37
CA LEU A 45 7.80 -17.95 2.00
C LEU A 45 6.61 -18.42 1.17
N LEU A 46 5.59 -19.02 1.80
CA LEU A 46 4.39 -19.48 1.10
C LEU A 46 3.59 -18.28 0.59
N ASN A 47 3.35 -17.27 1.43
CA ASN A 47 2.59 -16.11 1.02
C ASN A 47 3.39 -15.20 0.09
N ILE A 48 4.71 -15.03 0.32
CA ILE A 48 5.61 -14.31 -0.60
C ILE A 48 5.59 -14.99 -1.98
N GLU A 49 5.61 -16.33 -2.04
CA GLU A 49 5.55 -17.05 -3.31
C GLU A 49 4.24 -16.79 -4.06
N ARG A 50 3.11 -16.90 -3.36
CA ARG A 50 1.79 -16.57 -3.95
C ARG A 50 1.75 -15.14 -4.46
N LEU A 51 2.30 -14.20 -3.70
CA LEU A 51 2.40 -12.80 -4.10
C LEU A 51 3.25 -12.64 -5.36
N CYS A 52 4.49 -13.13 -5.38
CA CYS A 52 5.37 -13.05 -6.54
C CYS A 52 4.74 -13.65 -7.79
N ARG A 53 4.09 -14.81 -7.67
CA ARG A 53 3.36 -15.46 -8.75
C ARG A 53 2.24 -14.58 -9.31
N THR A 54 1.40 -14.02 -8.45
CA THR A 54 0.32 -13.12 -8.88
C THR A 54 0.88 -11.86 -9.55
N LEU A 55 1.91 -11.24 -8.98
CA LEU A 55 2.52 -10.03 -9.58
C LEU A 55 3.16 -10.34 -10.94
N ALA A 56 3.80 -11.50 -11.09
CA ALA A 56 4.39 -11.97 -12.35
C ALA A 56 3.32 -12.25 -13.42
N ASP A 57 2.18 -12.83 -13.04
CA ASP A 57 1.06 -13.05 -13.95
C ASP A 57 0.47 -11.70 -14.43
N LEU A 58 0.20 -10.78 -13.50
CA LEU A 58 -0.26 -9.42 -13.82
C LEU A 58 0.69 -8.68 -14.76
N GLN A 59 1.99 -8.81 -14.55
CA GLN A 59 2.98 -8.23 -15.45
C GLN A 59 2.97 -8.88 -16.83
N SER A 60 2.81 -10.21 -16.90
CA SER A 60 2.69 -10.97 -18.15
C SER A 60 1.44 -10.60 -18.94
N GLN A 61 0.38 -10.13 -18.27
CA GLN A 61 -0.80 -9.51 -18.89
C GLN A 61 -0.54 -8.09 -19.45
N GLY A 62 0.70 -7.58 -19.37
CA GLY A 62 1.11 -6.27 -19.88
C GLY A 62 0.95 -5.11 -18.90
N ARG A 63 0.73 -5.39 -17.60
CA ARG A 63 0.60 -4.36 -16.57
C ARG A 63 1.96 -3.96 -16.01
N GLN A 64 2.11 -2.69 -15.66
CA GLN A 64 3.23 -2.17 -14.89
C GLN A 64 2.94 -2.33 -13.40
N VAL A 65 3.69 -3.21 -12.73
CA VAL A 65 3.47 -3.56 -11.33
C VAL A 65 4.61 -3.04 -10.47
N ILE A 66 4.26 -2.35 -9.38
CA ILE A 66 5.21 -1.86 -8.38
C ILE A 66 4.82 -2.47 -7.03
N LEU A 67 5.77 -3.10 -6.35
CA LEU A 67 5.57 -3.66 -5.02
C LEU A 67 6.19 -2.74 -3.97
N VAL A 68 5.42 -2.36 -2.95
CA VAL A 68 5.92 -1.70 -1.74
C VAL A 68 5.83 -2.70 -0.59
N SER A 69 6.97 -3.15 -0.08
CA SER A 69 7.02 -4.17 0.97
C SER A 69 7.38 -3.55 2.32
N SER A 70 6.95 -4.19 3.41
CA SER A 70 7.49 -3.98 4.77
C SER A 70 8.26 -5.23 5.22
N GLY A 71 8.63 -5.30 6.50
CA GLY A 71 9.10 -6.54 7.15
C GLY A 71 10.60 -6.67 7.37
N ALA A 72 11.43 -5.77 6.85
CA ALA A 72 12.88 -5.82 6.99
C ALA A 72 13.34 -5.98 8.45
N ILE A 73 12.89 -5.10 9.36
CA ILE A 73 13.27 -5.19 10.78
C ILE A 73 12.86 -6.54 11.40
N ALA A 74 11.66 -7.05 11.09
CA ALA A 74 11.16 -8.32 11.63
C ALA A 74 12.01 -9.51 11.16
N VAL A 75 12.39 -9.53 9.87
CA VAL A 75 13.27 -10.53 9.29
C VAL A 75 14.68 -10.46 9.90
N GLY A 76 15.21 -9.25 10.10
CA GLY A 76 16.51 -9.04 10.74
C GLY A 76 16.53 -9.54 12.19
N MET A 77 15.52 -9.19 12.98
CA MET A 77 15.34 -9.69 14.34
C MET A 77 15.30 -11.22 14.38
N ASN A 78 14.49 -11.84 13.51
CA ASN A 78 14.38 -13.29 13.44
C ASN A 78 15.74 -13.94 13.11
N ARG A 79 16.49 -13.36 12.16
CA ARG A 79 17.82 -13.86 11.77
C ARG A 79 18.83 -13.82 12.91
N LEU A 80 18.76 -12.78 13.75
CA LEU A 80 19.59 -12.59 14.93
C LEU A 80 19.07 -13.36 16.16
N ARG A 81 17.90 -14.00 16.05
CA ARG A 81 17.20 -14.70 17.15
C ARG A 81 16.79 -13.76 18.29
N GLU A 82 16.59 -12.49 17.97
CA GLU A 82 16.12 -11.48 18.91
C GLU A 82 14.63 -11.64 19.20
N ARG A 83 14.27 -11.69 20.48
CA ARG A 83 12.87 -11.90 20.91
C ARG A 83 12.15 -10.60 21.24
N LYS A 84 12.91 -9.54 21.55
CA LYS A 84 12.35 -8.24 21.95
C LYS A 84 12.55 -7.26 20.81
N ARG A 85 11.50 -6.49 20.50
CA ARG A 85 11.60 -5.45 19.49
C ARG A 85 12.62 -4.40 19.94
N PRO A 86 13.58 -4.02 19.07
CA PRO A 86 14.54 -2.96 19.37
C PRO A 86 13.81 -1.65 19.68
N ARG A 87 14.32 -0.93 20.69
CA ARG A 87 13.79 0.38 21.08
C ARG A 87 14.66 1.50 20.55
N GLU A 88 15.97 1.25 20.54
CA GLU A 88 16.97 2.22 20.11
C GLU A 88 17.06 2.27 18.58
N ILE A 89 17.22 3.48 18.05
CA ILE A 89 17.33 3.71 16.59
C ILE A 89 18.50 2.89 15.98
N PRO A 90 19.71 2.87 16.57
CA PRO A 90 20.81 2.12 15.97
C PRO A 90 20.53 0.61 15.83
N GLU A 91 19.83 0.02 16.81
CA GLU A 91 19.44 -1.39 16.74
C GLU A 91 18.42 -1.63 15.61
N LYS A 92 17.42 -0.75 15.49
CA LYS A 92 16.43 -0.84 14.41
C LYS A 92 17.08 -0.73 13.04
N GLN A 93 17.99 0.23 12.85
CA GLN A 93 18.74 0.43 11.62
C GLN A 93 19.59 -0.80 11.28
N ALA A 94 20.29 -1.37 12.26
CA ALA A 94 21.07 -2.59 12.07
C ALA A 94 20.20 -3.78 11.67
N TYR A 95 19.04 -3.95 12.32
CA TYR A 95 18.13 -5.06 12.02
C TYR A 95 17.48 -4.88 10.65
N ALA A 96 17.12 -3.65 10.28
CA ALA A 96 16.63 -3.34 8.95
C ALA A 96 17.69 -3.63 7.87
N ALA A 97 18.95 -3.25 8.08
CA ALA A 97 20.03 -3.53 7.15
C ALA A 97 20.18 -5.03 6.87
N ILE A 98 20.17 -5.85 7.93
CA ILE A 98 20.27 -7.32 7.83
C ILE A 98 19.03 -7.88 7.13
N GLY A 99 17.84 -7.51 7.60
CA GLY A 99 16.60 -8.09 7.11
C GLY A 99 16.22 -7.63 5.71
N GLN A 100 16.58 -6.41 5.30
CA GLN A 100 16.32 -5.91 3.96
C GLN A 100 17.12 -6.70 2.91
N ALA A 101 18.38 -7.05 3.21
CA ALA A 101 19.20 -7.90 2.34
C ALA A 101 18.59 -9.31 2.18
N ILE A 102 18.05 -9.87 3.26
CA ILE A 102 17.38 -11.18 3.24
C ILE A 102 16.07 -11.11 2.46
N LEU A 103 15.26 -10.09 2.71
CA LEU A 103 13.94 -9.91 2.11
C LEU A 103 14.05 -9.73 0.58
N ILE A 104 14.94 -8.86 0.12
CA ILE A 104 15.14 -8.66 -1.33
C ILE A 104 15.71 -9.92 -2.00
N ASN A 105 16.59 -10.67 -1.32
CA ASN A 105 17.07 -11.94 -1.86
C ASN A 105 15.93 -12.96 -2.00
N GLY A 106 15.03 -13.03 -1.01
CA GLY A 106 13.84 -13.88 -1.05
C GLY A 106 12.93 -13.55 -2.24
N TYR A 107 12.60 -12.27 -2.42
CA TYR A 107 11.81 -11.81 -3.56
C TYR A 107 12.49 -12.13 -4.90
N ASN A 108 13.77 -11.75 -5.07
CA ASN A 108 14.50 -11.94 -6.32
C ASN A 108 14.58 -13.43 -6.71
N ARG A 109 14.82 -14.33 -5.74
CA ARG A 109 14.87 -15.77 -6.00
C ARG A 109 13.54 -16.29 -6.52
N ILE A 110 12.45 -15.94 -5.87
CA ILE A 110 11.12 -16.43 -6.27
C ILE A 110 10.68 -15.79 -7.60
N MET A 111 10.88 -14.49 -7.80
CA MET A 111 10.52 -13.83 -9.05
C MET A 111 11.31 -14.39 -10.25
N ALA A 112 12.57 -14.79 -10.03
CA ALA A 112 13.38 -15.44 -11.06
C ALA A 112 12.81 -16.79 -11.51
N GLU A 113 12.17 -17.57 -10.62
CA GLU A 113 11.47 -18.82 -11.00
C GLU A 113 10.30 -18.56 -11.98
N TYR A 114 9.74 -17.35 -11.94
CA TYR A 114 8.68 -16.90 -12.85
C TYR A 114 9.23 -16.09 -14.05
N GLY A 115 10.54 -16.10 -14.27
CA GLY A 115 11.19 -15.38 -15.36
C GLY A 115 11.19 -13.86 -15.21
N GLN A 116 10.81 -13.34 -14.03
CA GLN A 116 10.71 -11.90 -13.79
C GLN A 116 11.98 -11.34 -13.17
N ILE A 117 12.33 -10.13 -13.60
CA ILE A 117 13.41 -9.34 -13.01
C ILE A 117 12.77 -8.35 -12.03
N SER A 118 13.29 -8.32 -10.80
CA SER A 118 12.97 -7.29 -9.81
C SER A 118 14.15 -6.38 -9.53
N ALA A 119 13.84 -5.13 -9.19
CA ALA A 119 14.83 -4.13 -8.79
C ALA A 119 14.51 -3.58 -7.40
N GLN A 120 15.52 -3.54 -6.53
CA GLN A 120 15.39 -2.91 -5.22
C GLN A 120 15.38 -1.39 -5.38
N VAL A 121 14.44 -0.73 -4.71
CA VAL A 121 14.46 0.72 -4.53
C VAL A 121 14.25 1.04 -3.05
N LEU A 122 15.19 1.79 -2.46
CA LEU A 122 15.10 2.25 -1.08
C LEU A 122 14.89 3.76 -1.08
N LEU A 123 13.84 4.23 -0.41
CA LEU A 123 13.48 5.64 -0.35
C LEU A 123 13.40 6.11 1.10
N THR A 124 13.80 7.34 1.37
CA THR A 124 13.52 8.01 2.65
C THR A 124 12.37 8.99 2.50
N ARG A 125 11.84 9.47 3.64
CA ARG A 125 10.88 10.57 3.63
C ARG A 125 11.46 11.85 3.00
N ASP A 126 12.71 12.16 3.28
CA ASP A 126 13.36 13.37 2.77
C ASP A 126 13.46 13.34 1.24
N ASP A 127 13.68 12.14 0.65
CA ASP A 127 13.65 11.96 -0.80
C ASP A 127 12.27 12.26 -1.40
N THR A 128 11.21 12.00 -0.64
CA THR A 128 9.82 12.20 -1.10
C THR A 128 9.30 13.63 -0.93
N ASP A 129 9.99 14.45 -0.14
CA ASP A 129 9.67 15.86 0.07
C ASP A 129 10.56 16.80 -0.78
N ASN A 130 11.64 16.28 -1.40
CA ASN A 130 12.54 17.02 -2.28
C ASN A 130 12.14 16.92 -3.78
N PRO A 131 11.79 18.03 -4.46
CA PRO A 131 11.37 18.02 -5.87
C PRO A 131 12.39 17.43 -6.85
N GLU A 132 13.69 17.61 -6.62
CA GLU A 132 14.73 17.05 -7.48
C GLU A 132 14.87 15.54 -7.29
N ALA A 133 14.87 15.09 -6.05
CA ALA A 133 14.86 13.67 -5.73
C ALA A 133 13.63 12.99 -6.33
N LEU A 134 12.44 13.60 -6.23
CA LEU A 134 11.21 13.10 -6.86
C LEU A 134 11.33 12.92 -8.38
N ARG A 135 11.98 13.85 -9.09
CA ARG A 135 12.23 13.70 -10.53
C ARG A 135 13.16 12.51 -10.82
N ASN A 136 14.24 12.37 -10.06
CA ASN A 136 15.20 11.27 -10.23
C ASN A 136 14.58 9.91 -9.92
N ILE A 137 13.77 9.86 -8.86
CA ILE A 137 12.93 8.70 -8.52
C ILE A 137 12.04 8.35 -9.70
N ARG A 138 11.21 9.30 -10.18
CA ARG A 138 10.31 9.05 -11.30
C ARG A 138 11.05 8.53 -12.53
N ASN A 139 12.16 9.15 -12.92
CA ASN A 139 12.97 8.72 -14.07
C ASN A 139 13.46 7.28 -13.92
N THR A 140 13.91 6.91 -12.72
CA THR A 140 14.39 5.56 -12.41
C THR A 140 13.25 4.55 -12.53
N PHE A 141 12.11 4.81 -11.87
CA PHE A 141 10.95 3.92 -11.92
C PHE A 141 10.42 3.75 -13.35
N MET A 142 10.27 4.84 -14.11
CA MET A 142 9.80 4.76 -15.50
C MET A 142 10.76 3.91 -16.35
N THR A 143 12.08 4.10 -16.19
CA THR A 143 13.08 3.30 -16.91
C THR A 143 13.02 1.81 -16.53
N LEU A 144 12.80 1.48 -15.26
CA LEU A 144 12.63 0.09 -14.80
C LEU A 144 11.36 -0.53 -15.41
N LEU A 145 10.24 0.19 -15.35
CA LEU A 145 8.97 -0.27 -15.88
C LEU A 145 9.00 -0.46 -17.40
N ASP A 146 9.65 0.44 -18.14
CA ASP A 146 9.84 0.32 -19.60
C ASP A 146 10.72 -0.88 -19.99
N LYS A 147 11.57 -1.34 -19.07
CA LYS A 147 12.39 -2.57 -19.23
C LYS A 147 11.66 -3.84 -18.78
N GLY A 148 10.40 -3.75 -18.35
CA GLY A 148 9.67 -4.89 -17.83
C GLY A 148 10.23 -5.41 -16.50
N VAL A 149 10.79 -4.52 -15.67
CA VAL A 149 11.26 -4.86 -14.31
C VAL A 149 10.18 -4.53 -13.29
N ILE A 150 9.96 -5.39 -12.29
CA ILE A 150 9.09 -5.12 -11.13
C ILE A 150 9.91 -4.39 -10.05
N PRO A 151 9.68 -3.10 -9.77
CA PRO A 151 10.35 -2.41 -8.68
C PRO A 151 9.79 -2.90 -7.33
N ILE A 152 10.69 -3.23 -6.41
CA ILE A 152 10.38 -3.59 -5.01
C ILE A 152 10.91 -2.47 -4.12
N VAL A 153 9.97 -1.67 -3.63
CA VAL A 153 10.21 -0.47 -2.84
C VAL A 153 10.11 -0.80 -1.36
N ASN A 154 11.03 -0.26 -0.58
CA ASN A 154 10.90 -0.19 0.88
C ASN A 154 11.47 1.14 1.38
N GLU A 155 11.14 1.51 2.61
CA GLU A 155 11.81 2.62 3.27
C GLU A 155 13.30 2.28 3.51
N ASN A 156 14.17 3.26 3.36
CA ASN A 156 15.57 3.14 3.72
C ASN A 156 15.77 3.33 5.22
N ASP A 157 15.27 2.36 6.00
CA ASP A 157 15.32 2.36 7.45
C ASP A 157 16.75 2.56 8.00
N THR A 158 17.78 2.14 7.26
CA THR A 158 19.18 2.22 7.72
C THR A 158 19.71 3.65 7.90
N VAL A 159 19.12 4.61 7.19
CA VAL A 159 19.47 6.04 7.25
C VAL A 159 18.30 6.91 7.68
N SER A 160 17.09 6.35 7.76
CA SER A 160 15.91 7.07 8.26
C SER A 160 16.05 7.30 9.77
N THR A 161 15.88 8.56 10.19
CA THR A 161 15.86 8.98 11.60
C THR A 161 14.45 9.37 12.06
N HIS A 162 13.45 9.24 11.19
CA HIS A 162 12.14 9.87 11.35
C HIS A 162 11.15 9.16 12.27
N GLU A 163 11.44 7.92 12.70
CA GLU A 163 10.62 7.20 13.70
C GLU A 163 10.50 7.95 15.05
N VAL A 164 11.34 8.96 15.30
CA VAL A 164 11.45 9.70 16.57
C VAL A 164 10.27 10.65 16.84
N PHE A 165 9.59 11.16 15.81
CA PHE A 165 8.58 12.23 16.01
C PHE A 165 7.13 11.76 15.99
N HIS A 166 6.83 10.51 15.60
CA HIS A 166 5.47 10.00 15.49
C HIS A 166 5.31 8.65 16.20
N ASN A 167 5.38 8.64 17.54
CA ASN A 167 4.88 7.57 18.42
C ASN A 167 5.03 6.12 17.91
N GLY A 168 6.16 5.76 17.29
CA GLY A 168 6.46 4.39 16.85
C GLY A 168 5.38 3.70 15.99
N THR A 169 4.57 4.46 15.23
CA THR A 169 3.47 3.86 14.47
C THR A 169 3.94 3.18 13.19
N PHE A 170 3.67 1.87 13.08
CA PHE A 170 3.65 1.15 11.80
C PHE A 170 2.71 1.87 10.82
N GLY A 171 3.25 2.46 9.76
CA GLY A 171 2.44 3.19 8.79
C GLY A 171 3.21 3.89 7.66
N ASP A 172 4.53 3.97 7.76
CA ASP A 172 5.33 4.70 6.78
C ASP A 172 5.22 4.10 5.37
N ASN A 173 5.20 2.76 5.24
CA ASN A 173 5.03 2.15 3.93
C ASN A 173 3.63 2.31 3.32
N ASP A 174 2.57 2.55 4.11
CA ASP A 174 1.26 2.91 3.55
C ASP A 174 1.37 4.28 2.87
N LYS A 175 1.94 5.28 3.58
CA LYS A 175 2.17 6.62 3.03
C LYS A 175 3.14 6.60 1.85
N LEU A 176 4.25 5.86 1.96
CA LEU A 176 5.21 5.66 0.88
C LEU A 176 4.53 5.10 -0.36
N SER A 177 3.66 4.09 -0.21
CA SER A 177 2.94 3.52 -1.35
C SER A 177 2.01 4.52 -2.05
N ALA A 178 1.34 5.39 -1.29
CA ALA A 178 0.52 6.45 -1.87
C ALA A 178 1.36 7.53 -2.56
N ILE A 179 2.53 7.86 -2.01
CA ILE A 179 3.49 8.76 -2.64
C ILE A 179 4.02 8.17 -3.95
N VAL A 180 4.45 6.90 -3.95
CA VAL A 180 4.90 6.18 -5.14
C VAL A 180 3.79 6.14 -6.19
N ALA A 181 2.55 5.80 -5.79
CA ALA A 181 1.40 5.81 -6.69
C ALA A 181 1.19 7.19 -7.33
N ARG A 182 1.25 8.27 -6.54
CA ARG A 182 1.14 9.65 -7.02
C ARG A 182 2.27 10.02 -7.98
N ILE A 183 3.53 9.77 -7.62
CA ILE A 183 4.70 10.12 -8.43
C ILE A 183 4.68 9.42 -9.78
N LEU A 184 4.18 8.18 -9.82
CA LEU A 184 4.13 7.37 -11.03
C LEU A 184 2.79 7.46 -11.74
N GLU A 185 1.86 8.31 -11.29
CA GLU A 185 0.50 8.42 -11.84
C GLU A 185 -0.11 7.02 -12.03
N ALA A 186 -0.09 6.22 -10.96
CA ALA A 186 -0.65 4.88 -10.99
C ALA A 186 -2.17 4.94 -11.18
N ASP A 187 -2.74 3.94 -11.84
CA ASP A 187 -4.19 3.85 -12.04
C ASP A 187 -4.91 3.28 -10.81
N LEU A 188 -4.18 2.55 -9.95
CA LEU A 188 -4.71 1.92 -8.74
C LEU A 188 -3.62 1.72 -7.68
N LEU A 189 -3.96 2.02 -6.42
CA LEU A 189 -3.22 1.60 -5.24
C LEU A 189 -3.97 0.46 -4.54
N VAL A 190 -3.30 -0.66 -4.25
CA VAL A 190 -3.86 -1.76 -3.44
C VAL A 190 -3.06 -1.91 -2.15
N LEU A 191 -3.71 -1.74 -1.02
CA LEU A 191 -3.16 -1.94 0.32
C LEU A 191 -3.58 -3.32 0.82
N MET A 192 -2.68 -4.27 0.73
CA MET A 192 -2.86 -5.62 1.25
C MET A 192 -2.45 -5.67 2.74
N SER A 193 -3.40 -6.02 3.59
CA SER A 193 -3.24 -6.04 5.06
C SER A 193 -3.72 -7.35 5.67
N ASP A 194 -3.53 -7.50 6.97
CA ASP A 194 -4.17 -8.51 7.82
C ASP A 194 -5.71 -8.40 7.97
N ILE A 195 -6.34 -7.39 7.37
CA ILE A 195 -7.79 -7.17 7.42
C ILE A 195 -8.39 -7.16 6.01
N ASP A 196 -9.63 -7.62 5.88
CA ASP A 196 -10.34 -7.72 4.59
C ASP A 196 -10.71 -6.34 3.99
N GLY A 197 -10.69 -5.28 4.79
CA GLY A 197 -11.02 -3.91 4.38
C GLY A 197 -11.38 -3.04 5.57
N LEU A 198 -12.11 -1.95 5.31
CA LEU A 198 -12.71 -1.09 6.32
C LEU A 198 -14.04 -1.69 6.79
N TYR A 199 -14.24 -1.74 8.11
CA TYR A 199 -15.47 -2.24 8.72
C TYR A 199 -16.27 -1.10 9.36
N SER A 200 -17.59 -1.29 9.51
CA SER A 200 -18.48 -0.37 10.22
C SER A 200 -18.15 -0.19 11.71
N CYS A 201 -17.46 -1.16 12.29
CA CYS A 201 -16.89 -1.16 13.64
C CYS A 201 -15.76 -2.20 13.71
N ASP A 202 -15.00 -2.23 14.80
CA ASP A 202 -13.88 -3.16 14.97
C ASP A 202 -14.36 -4.64 14.92
N PRO A 203 -14.00 -5.43 13.89
CA PRO A 203 -14.46 -6.81 13.75
C PRO A 203 -13.89 -7.75 14.82
N HIS A 204 -12.74 -7.42 15.43
CA HIS A 204 -12.18 -8.22 16.51
C HIS A 204 -12.95 -8.07 17.82
N LYS A 205 -13.59 -6.91 18.01
CA LYS A 205 -14.38 -6.60 19.21
C LYS A 205 -15.87 -6.92 19.04
N TYR A 206 -16.43 -6.68 17.85
CA TYR A 206 -17.87 -6.74 17.60
C TYR A 206 -18.29 -7.91 16.70
N GLY A 207 -17.35 -8.74 16.24
CA GLY A 207 -17.65 -10.01 15.56
C GLY A 207 -18.63 -9.85 14.38
N SER A 208 -19.75 -10.57 14.44
CA SER A 208 -20.78 -10.58 13.39
C SER A 208 -21.54 -9.27 13.20
N GLU A 209 -21.45 -8.32 14.13
CA GLU A 209 -22.03 -6.99 13.98
C GLU A 209 -21.17 -6.07 13.09
N ALA A 210 -19.91 -6.43 12.85
CA ALA A 210 -19.01 -5.68 12.00
C ALA A 210 -19.26 -6.03 10.52
N CYS A 211 -19.77 -5.05 9.77
CA CYS A 211 -20.01 -5.19 8.35
C CYS A 211 -18.84 -4.63 7.55
N LEU A 212 -18.34 -5.40 6.57
CA LEU A 212 -17.35 -4.92 5.62
C LEU A 212 -17.97 -3.84 4.72
N ILE A 213 -17.29 -2.70 4.62
CA ILE A 213 -17.67 -1.59 3.76
C ILE A 213 -17.01 -1.81 2.40
N ASN A 214 -17.79 -2.08 1.36
CA ASN A 214 -17.22 -2.41 0.04
C ASN A 214 -16.84 -1.17 -0.80
N TYR A 215 -17.37 0.00 -0.44
CA TYR A 215 -17.14 1.24 -1.17
C TYR A 215 -17.21 2.46 -0.25
N VAL A 216 -16.26 3.36 -0.43
CA VAL A 216 -16.16 4.66 0.25
C VAL A 216 -16.06 5.75 -0.82
N PRO A 217 -17.08 6.63 -0.97
CA PRO A 217 -17.07 7.69 -1.97
C PRO A 217 -15.95 8.72 -1.76
N GLU A 218 -15.60 8.98 -0.50
CA GLU A 218 -14.57 9.94 -0.11
C GLU A 218 -14.10 9.61 1.31
N VAL A 219 -12.79 9.73 1.58
CA VAL A 219 -12.22 9.60 2.93
C VAL A 219 -12.44 10.91 3.71
N ASN A 220 -13.65 11.06 4.27
CA ASN A 220 -14.03 12.20 5.10
C ASN A 220 -13.85 11.93 6.61
N ARG A 221 -14.21 12.91 7.45
CA ARG A 221 -14.08 12.81 8.92
C ARG A 221 -14.87 11.64 9.52
N GLU A 222 -16.00 11.23 8.93
CA GLU A 222 -16.78 10.09 9.43
C GLU A 222 -16.08 8.77 9.11
N VAL A 223 -15.45 8.65 7.93
CA VAL A 223 -14.60 7.51 7.58
C VAL A 223 -13.38 7.43 8.51
N ASP A 224 -12.76 8.57 8.85
CA ASP A 224 -11.61 8.60 9.77
C ASP A 224 -11.96 8.04 11.16
N LYS A 225 -13.17 8.32 11.65
CA LYS A 225 -13.64 7.78 12.94
C LYS A 225 -13.73 6.25 12.94
N LEU A 226 -14.03 5.64 11.79
CA LEU A 226 -14.02 4.17 11.66
C LEU A 226 -12.62 3.57 11.76
N GLY A 227 -11.59 4.35 11.46
CA GLY A 227 -10.18 3.93 11.62
C GLY A 227 -9.73 3.78 13.07
N GLY A 228 -10.57 4.18 14.05
CA GLY A 228 -10.31 4.11 15.48
C GLY A 228 -9.59 5.34 16.06
N GLU A 229 -9.67 5.49 17.39
CA GLU A 229 -8.92 6.52 18.13
C GLU A 229 -7.45 6.11 18.32
N ALA A 230 -6.56 7.10 18.46
CA ALA A 230 -5.13 6.85 18.63
C ALA A 230 -4.85 6.08 19.94
N GLY A 231 -4.17 4.94 19.85
CA GLY A 231 -3.54 4.28 21.01
C GLY A 231 -4.11 2.92 21.42
N SER A 232 -5.13 2.37 20.76
CA SER A 232 -5.48 0.95 20.95
C SER A 232 -4.52 0.05 20.17
N LEU A 233 -3.96 -0.95 20.85
CA LEU A 233 -3.07 -1.97 20.29
C LEU A 233 -3.79 -2.71 19.15
N GLY A 234 -3.62 -2.24 17.91
CA GLY A 234 -4.25 -2.79 16.71
C GLY A 234 -4.85 -1.76 15.73
N THR A 235 -5.12 -0.52 16.15
CA THR A 235 -5.87 0.48 15.34
C THR A 235 -5.01 1.44 14.53
N GLY A 236 -3.72 1.58 14.85
CA GLY A 236 -2.80 2.43 14.08
C GLY A 236 -2.73 2.06 12.59
N GLY A 237 -2.96 0.78 12.28
CA GLY A 237 -2.90 0.27 10.91
C GLY A 237 -4.05 0.73 10.00
N MET A 238 -5.27 0.98 10.50
CA MET A 238 -6.34 1.46 9.62
C MET A 238 -6.20 2.96 9.36
N LYS A 239 -5.83 3.74 10.37
CA LYS A 239 -5.60 5.19 10.25
C LYS A 239 -4.57 5.52 9.16
N THR A 240 -3.46 4.78 9.11
CA THR A 240 -2.40 4.98 8.11
C THR A 240 -2.85 4.61 6.70
N LYS A 241 -3.68 3.56 6.55
CA LYS A 241 -4.29 3.19 5.27
C LYS A 241 -5.29 4.22 4.77
N LEU A 242 -6.12 4.77 5.67
CA LEU A 242 -7.02 5.88 5.32
C LEU A 242 -6.24 7.13 4.92
N ALA A 243 -5.11 7.41 5.59
CA ALA A 243 -4.21 8.48 5.19
C ALA A 243 -3.60 8.25 3.80
N ALA A 244 -3.16 7.03 3.50
CA ALA A 244 -2.66 6.65 2.18
C ALA A 244 -3.75 6.78 1.09
N ALA A 245 -4.96 6.27 1.36
CA ALA A 245 -6.11 6.39 0.45
C ALA A 245 -6.47 7.86 0.18
N ARG A 246 -6.35 8.75 1.17
CA ARG A 246 -6.54 10.20 0.98
C ARG A 246 -5.45 10.82 0.09
N ILE A 247 -4.18 10.46 0.32
CA ILE A 247 -3.06 10.96 -0.49
C ILE A 247 -3.20 10.51 -1.95
N ALA A 248 -3.53 9.24 -2.18
CA ALA A 248 -3.77 8.69 -3.50
C ALA A 248 -5.01 9.32 -4.15
N GLY A 249 -6.11 9.44 -3.39
CA GLY A 249 -7.35 10.04 -3.85
C GLY A 249 -7.18 11.50 -4.30
N ALA A 250 -6.42 12.30 -3.56
CA ALA A 250 -6.09 13.68 -3.95
C ALA A 250 -5.33 13.77 -5.29
N ALA A 251 -4.67 12.69 -5.72
CA ALA A 251 -4.03 12.56 -7.03
C ALA A 251 -4.93 11.90 -8.10
N GLY A 252 -6.22 11.70 -7.81
CA GLY A 252 -7.17 11.02 -8.71
C GLY A 252 -7.07 9.49 -8.71
N ILE A 253 -6.29 8.91 -7.80
CA ILE A 253 -5.97 7.47 -7.80
C ILE A 253 -6.92 6.73 -6.84
N PRO A 254 -7.76 5.80 -7.34
CA PRO A 254 -8.56 4.95 -6.47
C PRO A 254 -7.65 4.04 -5.63
N THR A 255 -8.14 3.67 -4.43
CA THR A 255 -7.41 2.78 -3.52
C THR A 255 -8.29 1.59 -3.14
N VAL A 256 -7.74 0.39 -3.05
CA VAL A 256 -8.41 -0.78 -2.48
C VAL A 256 -7.66 -1.26 -1.23
N ILE A 257 -8.37 -1.48 -0.13
CA ILE A 257 -7.85 -2.23 1.03
C ILE A 257 -8.40 -3.65 0.97
N THR A 258 -7.53 -4.66 1.04
CA THR A 258 -7.91 -6.09 1.01
C THR A 258 -6.96 -6.96 1.84
N GLN A 259 -7.26 -8.25 1.93
CA GLN A 259 -6.52 -9.26 2.68
C GLN A 259 -5.21 -9.69 1.98
N GLY A 260 -4.09 -9.57 2.68
CA GLY A 260 -2.75 -9.86 2.18
C GLY A 260 -2.42 -11.34 2.06
N HIS A 261 -3.14 -12.22 2.76
CA HIS A 261 -2.97 -13.67 2.65
C HIS A 261 -3.75 -14.28 1.47
N ARG A 262 -4.40 -13.43 0.66
CA ARG A 262 -5.05 -13.82 -0.60
C ARG A 262 -4.52 -13.00 -1.78
N PRO A 263 -3.25 -13.12 -2.19
CA PRO A 263 -2.71 -12.37 -3.33
C PRO A 263 -3.52 -12.49 -4.63
N GLY A 264 -4.12 -13.67 -4.90
CA GLY A 264 -5.00 -13.88 -6.06
C GLY A 264 -6.27 -13.01 -6.09
N ASP A 265 -6.63 -12.36 -4.99
CA ASP A 265 -7.70 -11.35 -4.99
C ASP A 265 -7.36 -10.18 -5.92
N LEU A 266 -6.08 -9.92 -6.23
CA LEU A 266 -5.66 -8.87 -7.16
C LEU A 266 -6.26 -9.05 -8.56
N ASP A 267 -6.26 -10.28 -9.09
CA ASP A 267 -6.84 -10.58 -10.41
C ASP A 267 -8.35 -10.32 -10.42
N LEU A 268 -9.03 -10.71 -9.34
CA LEU A 268 -10.47 -10.50 -9.18
C LEU A 268 -10.82 -9.00 -9.03
N ILE A 269 -10.03 -8.25 -8.24
CA ILE A 269 -10.18 -6.79 -8.11
C ILE A 269 -10.03 -6.10 -9.47
N LEU A 270 -9.00 -6.49 -10.24
CA LEU A 270 -8.77 -5.97 -11.59
C LEU A 270 -9.83 -6.48 -12.58
N GLY A 271 -10.46 -7.62 -12.31
CA GLY A 271 -11.67 -8.10 -13.00
C GLY A 271 -12.94 -7.32 -12.66
N GLY A 272 -12.88 -6.37 -11.72
CA GLY A 272 -14.02 -5.56 -11.27
C GLY A 272 -14.89 -6.22 -10.20
N GLU A 273 -14.43 -7.32 -9.61
CA GLU A 273 -15.15 -7.98 -8.50
C GLU A 273 -15.17 -7.11 -7.24
N THR A 274 -16.20 -7.31 -6.42
CA THR A 274 -16.36 -6.59 -5.15
C THR A 274 -15.57 -7.27 -4.05
N ILE A 275 -14.27 -7.03 -4.04
CA ILE A 275 -13.36 -7.48 -2.98
C ILE A 275 -12.84 -6.29 -2.19
N GLY A 276 -12.87 -6.44 -0.87
CA GLY A 276 -12.41 -5.45 0.10
C GLY A 276 -13.12 -4.10 -0.05
N THR A 277 -12.48 -3.05 0.46
CA THR A 277 -13.01 -1.69 0.41
C THR A 277 -12.39 -0.89 -0.72
N LEU A 278 -13.20 -0.42 -1.66
CA LEU A 278 -12.79 0.50 -2.71
C LEU A 278 -13.05 1.95 -2.29
N PHE A 279 -11.99 2.75 -2.24
CA PHE A 279 -12.01 4.18 -1.98
C PHE A 279 -11.94 4.92 -3.30
N ALA A 280 -12.96 5.73 -3.58
CA ALA A 280 -12.94 6.60 -4.75
C ALA A 280 -12.09 7.85 -4.51
N PRO A 281 -11.45 8.40 -5.55
CA PRO A 281 -10.92 9.75 -5.48
C PRO A 281 -12.09 10.74 -5.31
N PRO A 282 -11.90 11.85 -4.56
CA PRO A 282 -12.89 12.90 -4.47
C PRO A 282 -13.25 13.42 -5.87
N SER A 283 -14.53 13.62 -6.11
CA SER A 283 -15.00 14.29 -7.33
C SER A 283 -14.44 15.71 -7.34
N LEU A 284 -13.59 16.01 -8.32
CA LEU A 284 -13.18 17.40 -8.59
C LEU A 284 -14.45 18.23 -8.78
N PRO A 285 -14.57 19.42 -8.16
CA PRO A 285 -15.67 20.32 -8.46
C PRO A 285 -15.65 20.59 -9.97
N SER A 286 -16.78 20.33 -10.62
CA SER A 286 -16.96 20.62 -12.04
C SER A 286 -16.80 22.11 -12.29
N GLY A 287 -15.62 22.53 -12.75
CA GLY A 287 -15.35 23.83 -13.36
C GLY A 287 -15.60 25.06 -12.49
N GLU A 288 -14.62 25.44 -11.66
CA GLU A 288 -14.26 26.86 -11.63
C GLU A 288 -13.33 27.09 -12.82
N SER A 289 -13.81 27.86 -13.79
CA SER A 289 -13.00 28.42 -14.86
C SER A 289 -11.73 29.01 -14.28
N THR A 290 -10.58 28.56 -14.77
CA THR A 290 -9.31 29.27 -14.60
C THR A 290 -9.56 30.77 -14.83
N PRO A 291 -9.29 31.65 -13.86
CA PRO A 291 -9.28 33.08 -14.16
C PRO A 291 -8.19 33.30 -15.21
N GLU A 292 -8.59 33.90 -16.33
CA GLU A 292 -7.68 34.42 -17.33
C GLU A 292 -6.59 35.23 -16.60
N THR A 293 -5.35 34.83 -16.79
CA THR A 293 -4.20 35.67 -16.44
C THR A 293 -4.34 36.97 -17.24
N PRO A 294 -4.35 38.15 -16.59
CA PRO A 294 -4.25 39.40 -17.32
C PRO A 294 -2.91 39.40 -18.04
N GLU A 295 -2.94 39.61 -19.35
CA GLU A 295 -1.76 40.05 -20.09
C GLU A 295 -1.33 41.41 -19.53
N ASP A 296 -0.08 41.47 -19.06
CA ASP A 296 0.77 42.67 -19.04
C ASP A 296 2.24 42.23 -19.18
#